data_AF-A0AA39UFC1-F1
#
_entry.id   AF-A0AA39UFC1-F1
#
_cell.length_a   1.000
_cell.length_b   1.000
_cell.length_c   1.000
_cell.angle_alpha   90.00
_cell.angle_beta   90.00
_cell.angle_gamma   90.00
#
_symmetry.space_group_name_H-M   'P 1'
#
loop_
_entity.id
_entity.type
_entity.pdbx_description
1 polymer ?
#
loop_
_entity_poly.entity_id
_entity_poly.type
_entity_poly.pdbx_seq_one_letter_code
_entity_poly.pdbx_strand_id
1 'polypeptide(L)'
;MSSTNKSVSSEDILGQKASRIRYDRCLADLLVKAGVGFSVGVVASVILFRRRTWPIALSTGFGAGAAYADCDRSFNPARIPGTRIITTKEELK
;
A
#
# COMPACT_ATOMS: atom_id res chain seq x y z
N MET A 1 26.28 7.44 1.55
CA MET A 1 26.70 6.53 0.47
C MET A 1 25.48 5.69 0.14
N SER A 2 24.82 5.77 -1.01
CA SER A 2 25.36 5.79 -2.36
C SER A 2 24.39 6.50 -3.31
N SER A 3 24.92 7.39 -4.15
CA SER A 3 24.19 7.95 -5.29
C SER A 3 25.09 7.75 -6.51
N THR A 4 25.03 6.54 -7.07
CA THR A 4 25.72 6.21 -8.32
C THR A 4 24.83 6.66 -9.47
N ASN A 5 25.22 7.76 -10.11
CA ASN A 5 24.61 8.25 -11.34
C ASN A 5 25.05 7.32 -12.49
N LYS A 6 24.18 6.38 -12.88
CA LYS A 6 24.33 5.58 -14.11
C LYS A 6 23.52 6.27 -15.21
N SER A 7 24.13 6.45 -16.37
CA SER A 7 23.44 6.83 -17.61
C SER A 7 22.26 5.89 -17.86
N VAL A 8 21.04 6.41 -17.73
CA VAL A 8 19.81 5.64 -17.72
C VAL A 8 19.49 5.17 -19.15
N SER A 9 19.42 3.85 -19.38
CA SER A 9 18.93 3.30 -20.66
C SER A 9 17.45 3.65 -20.83
N SER A 10 16.98 3.84 -22.06
CA SER A 10 15.57 4.10 -22.34
C SER A 10 14.65 3.01 -21.77
N GLU A 11 15.16 1.79 -21.67
CA GLU A 11 14.51 0.62 -21.07
C GLU A 11 14.38 0.78 -19.54
N ASP A 12 15.41 1.33 -18.90
CA ASP A 12 15.45 1.60 -17.46
C ASP A 12 14.49 2.73 -17.08
N ILE A 13 14.29 3.74 -17.94
CA ILE A 13 13.31 4.82 -17.71
C ILE A 13 11.89 4.23 -17.63
N LEU A 14 11.54 3.32 -18.54
CA LEU A 14 10.22 2.68 -18.55
C LEU A 14 10.05 1.76 -17.34
N GLY A 15 11.08 1.00 -16.98
CA GLY A 15 11.12 0.18 -15.77
C GLY A 15 10.95 1.02 -14.49
N GLN A 16 11.67 2.14 -14.37
CA GLN A 16 11.55 3.06 -13.23
C GLN A 16 10.16 3.69 -13.13
N LYS A 17 9.57 4.11 -14.25
CA LYS A 17 8.23 4.70 -14.25
C LYS A 17 7.16 3.67 -13.85
N ALA A 18 7.20 2.47 -14.42
CA ALA A 18 6.25 1.42 -14.09
C ALA A 18 6.37 0.94 -12.63
N SER A 19 7.60 0.79 -12.13
CA SER A 19 7.86 0.45 -10.73
C SER A 19 7.30 1.50 -9.78
N ARG A 20 7.54 2.79 -10.07
CA ARG A 20 7.03 3.91 -9.28
C ARG A 20 5.50 3.89 -9.17
N ILE A 21 4.80 3.74 -10.29
CA ILE A 21 3.32 3.76 -10.31
C ILE A 21 2.73 2.65 -9.43
N ARG A 22 3.30 1.43 -9.48
CA ARG A 22 2.84 0.31 -8.64
C ARG A 22 3.13 0.54 -7.17
N TYR A 23 4.30 1.09 -6.87
CA TYR A 23 4.68 1.46 -5.51
C TYR A 23 3.75 2.52 -4.92
N ASP A 24 3.45 3.57 -5.68
CA ASP A 24 2.53 4.63 -5.24
C ASP A 24 1.13 4.07 -4.93
N ARG A 25 0.63 3.14 -5.77
CA ARG A 25 -0.65 2.44 -5.54
C ARG A 25 -0.61 1.60 -4.27
N CYS A 26 0.44 0.80 -4.09
CA CYS A 26 0.64 -0.03 -2.90
C CYS A 26 0.67 0.81 -1.62
N LEU A 27 1.40 1.93 -1.66
CA LEU A 27 1.54 2.83 -0.50
C LEU A 27 0.19 3.47 -0.14
N ALA A 28 -0.60 3.87 -1.15
CA ALA A 28 -1.93 4.42 -0.92
C ALA A 28 -2.87 3.40 -0.25
N ASP A 29 -2.93 2.17 -0.77
CA ASP A 29 -3.76 1.10 -0.18
C ASP A 29 -3.32 0.75 1.25
N LEU A 30 -2.00 0.71 1.49
CA LEU A 30 -1.44 0.49 2.82
C LEU A 30 -1.87 1.60 3.78
N LEU A 31 -1.73 2.87 3.39
CA LEU A 31 -2.12 4.01 4.23
C LEU A 31 -3.61 4.01 4.54
N VAL A 32 -4.47 3.75 3.55
CA VAL A 32 -5.92 3.69 3.75
C VAL A 32 -6.28 2.53 4.68
N LYS A 33 -5.79 1.32 4.41
CA LYS A 33 -6.15 0.12 5.17
C LYS A 33 -5.57 0.12 6.59
N ALA A 34 -4.34 0.61 6.75
CA ALA A 34 -3.74 0.82 8.06
C ALA A 34 -4.42 1.96 8.82
N GLY A 35 -4.79 3.06 8.16
CA GLY A 35 -5.51 4.18 8.77
C GLY A 35 -6.90 3.78 9.28
N VAL A 36 -7.64 3.01 8.50
CA VAL A 36 -8.94 2.44 8.89
C VAL A 36 -8.77 1.42 10.03
N GLY A 37 -7.79 0.52 9.92
CA GLY A 37 -7.49 -0.45 10.98
C GLY A 37 -7.10 0.23 12.29
N PHE A 38 -6.27 1.28 12.22
CA PHE A 38 -5.83 2.05 13.36
C PHE A 38 -6.98 2.82 14.02
N SER A 39 -7.82 3.51 13.25
CA SER A 39 -8.95 4.27 13.80
C SER A 39 -9.95 3.36 14.51
N VAL A 40 -10.31 2.23 13.89
CA VAL A 40 -11.15 1.20 14.51
C VAL A 40 -10.48 0.61 15.75
N GLY A 41 -9.17 0.34 15.68
CA GLY A 41 -8.36 -0.14 16.80
C GLY A 41 -8.36 0.80 18.00
N VAL A 42 -8.23 2.12 17.76
CA VAL A 42 -8.26 3.15 18.80
C VAL A 42 -9.64 3.20 19.45
N VAL A 43 -10.72 3.23 18.66
CA VAL A 43 -12.09 3.25 19.19
C VAL A 43 -12.37 1.98 20.01
N ALA A 44 -12.00 0.81 19.50
CA ALA A 44 -12.12 -0.45 20.23
C ALA A 44 -11.28 -0.49 21.52
N SER A 45 -10.07 0.08 21.49
CA SER A 45 -9.18 0.16 22.66
C SER A 45 -9.78 1.03 23.77
N VAL A 46 -10.41 2.15 23.40
CA VAL A 46 -11.04 3.10 24.35
C VAL A 46 -12.32 2.51 24.94
N ILE A 47 -13.17 1.86 24.13
CA ILE A 47 -14.50 1.38 24.55
C ILE A 47 -14.43 0.05 25.30
N LEU A 48 -13.70 -0.94 24.78
CA LEU A 48 -13.76 -2.32 25.29
C LEU A 48 -12.62 -2.68 26.24
N PHE A 49 -11.45 -2.03 26.11
CA PHE A 49 -10.21 -2.54 26.68
C PHE A 49 -9.49 -1.59 27.66
N ARG A 50 -10.14 -0.49 28.07
CA ARG A 50 -9.68 0.38 29.17
C ARG A 50 -8.17 0.72 29.08
N ARG A 51 -7.69 1.10 27.89
CA ARG A 51 -6.29 1.48 27.53
C ARG A 51 -5.30 0.37 27.13
N ARG A 52 -5.69 -0.89 26.89
CA ARG A 52 -4.73 -1.87 26.32
C ARG A 52 -4.41 -1.51 24.86
N THR A 53 -3.11 -1.43 24.54
CA THR A 53 -2.56 -1.11 23.21
C THR A 53 -2.59 -2.28 22.23
N TRP A 54 -2.77 -3.51 22.71
CA TRP A 54 -2.85 -4.74 21.90
C TRP A 54 -3.92 -4.72 20.78
N PRO A 55 -5.17 -4.27 21.01
CA PRO A 55 -6.16 -4.15 19.93
C PRO A 55 -5.75 -3.19 18.81
N ILE A 56 -5.00 -2.12 19.12
CA ILE A 56 -4.49 -1.17 18.10
C ILE A 56 -3.40 -1.86 17.27
N ALA A 57 -2.47 -2.55 17.92
CA ALA A 57 -1.40 -3.28 17.24
C ALA A 57 -1.95 -4.42 16.35
N LEU A 58 -2.95 -5.16 16.83
CA LEU A 58 -3.59 -6.21 16.03
C LEU A 58 -4.41 -5.69 14.85
N SER A 59 -5.22 -4.66 15.07
CA SER A 59 -6.05 -4.09 14.00
C SER A 59 -5.21 -3.41 12.92
N THR A 60 -4.19 -2.65 13.32
CA THR A 60 -3.24 -2.02 12.38
C THR A 60 -2.39 -3.07 11.68
N GLY A 61 -1.92 -4.09 12.40
CA GLY A 61 -1.15 -5.20 11.83
C GLY A 61 -1.94 -6.02 10.80
N PHE A 62 -3.23 -6.28 11.06
CA PHE A 62 -4.11 -6.95 10.10
C PHE A 62 -4.38 -6.08 8.87
N GLY A 63 -4.66 -4.78 9.06
CA GLY A 63 -4.85 -3.82 7.97
C GLY A 63 -3.61 -3.70 7.09
N ALA A 64 -2.42 -3.58 7.69
CA ALA A 64 -1.15 -3.52 6.98
C ALA A 64 -0.80 -4.83 6.27
N GLY A 65 -1.01 -5.99 6.91
CA GLY A 65 -0.75 -7.29 6.32
C GLY A 65 -1.63 -7.60 5.10
N ALA A 66 -2.91 -7.22 5.16
CA ALA A 66 -3.82 -7.39 4.04
C ALA A 66 -3.47 -6.47 2.86
N ALA A 67 -3.01 -5.24 3.12
CA ALA A 67 -2.51 -4.36 2.06
C ALA A 67 -1.20 -4.88 1.45
N TYR A 68 -0.29 -5.41 2.27
CA TYR A 68 0.97 -5.99 1.79
C TYR A 68 0.74 -7.18 0.84
N ALA A 69 -0.22 -8.04 1.14
CA ALA A 69 -0.59 -9.16 0.27
C ALA A 69 -1.21 -8.71 -1.08
N ASP A 70 -1.83 -7.52 -1.12
CA ASP A 70 -2.36 -6.91 -2.34
C ASP A 70 -1.24 -6.30 -3.19
N CYS A 71 -0.28 -5.65 -2.51
CA CYS A 71 0.94 -5.13 -3.12
C CYS A 71 1.79 -6.22 -3.78
N ASP A 72 2.06 -7.32 -3.06
CA ASP A 72 2.90 -8.42 -3.55
C ASP A 72 2.35 -9.02 -4.86
N ARG A 73 1.02 -9.15 -4.96
CA ARG A 73 0.35 -9.59 -6.20
C ARG A 73 0.52 -8.60 -7.36
N SER A 74 0.54 -7.30 -7.07
CA SER A 74 0.69 -6.25 -8.07
C SER A 74 2.12 -6.14 -8.62
N PHE A 75 3.12 -6.61 -7.88
CA PHE A 75 4.53 -6.59 -8.28
C PHE A 75 4.96 -7.78 -9.14
N ASN A 76 4.15 -8.82 -9.31
CA ASN A 76 4.50 -9.98 -10.15
C ASN A 76 4.04 -9.79 -11.63
N PRO A 77 4.94 -9.42 -12.56
CA PRO A 77 4.58 -9.06 -13.93
C PRO A 77 4.23 -10.23 -14.84
N ALA A 78 4.43 -11.49 -14.41
CA ALA A 78 4.23 -12.67 -15.26
C ALA A 78 2.75 -13.07 -15.48
N ARG A 79 1.79 -12.36 -14.89
CA ARG A 79 0.35 -12.72 -14.91
C ARG A 79 -0.61 -11.64 -15.42
N ILE A 80 -0.12 -10.52 -15.94
CA ILE A 80 -0.97 -9.48 -16.54
C ILE A 80 -0.21 -8.71 -17.63
N PRO A 81 -0.42 -9.04 -18.92
CA PRO A 81 -0.10 -8.14 -20.02
C PRO A 81 -1.18 -7.04 -20.06
N GLY A 82 -0.79 -5.80 -19.78
CA GLY A 82 -1.61 -4.62 -20.09
C GLY A 82 -2.76 -4.33 -19.12
N THR A 83 -2.45 -3.75 -17.96
CA THR A 83 -3.48 -3.04 -17.17
C THR A 83 -3.30 -1.53 -17.34
N ARG A 84 -4.22 -0.95 -18.12
CA ARG A 84 -4.51 0.49 -18.05
C ARG A 84 -4.92 0.82 -16.62
N ILE A 85 -4.31 1.85 -16.05
CA ILE A 85 -4.72 2.42 -14.77
C ILE A 85 -6.11 3.05 -15.00
N ILE A 86 -7.19 2.28 -14.84
CA ILE A 86 -8.50 2.89 -14.63
C ILE A 86 -8.54 3.26 -13.16
N THR A 87 -8.31 4.54 -12.91
CA THR A 87 -8.74 5.20 -11.69
C THR A 87 -10.27 5.13 -11.67
N THR A 88 -10.83 4.23 -10.88
CA THR A 88 -12.28 4.20 -10.60
C THR A 88 -12.52 3.69 -9.20
N LYS A 89 -12.54 4.63 -8.25
CA LYS A 89 -13.64 4.90 -7.31
C LYS A 89 -13.09 5.69 -6.13
N GLU A 90 -13.12 7.02 -6.27
CA GLU A 90 -13.86 7.90 -5.36
C GLU A 90 -14.39 9.07 -6.22
N GLU A 91 -15.22 8.71 -7.19
CA GLU A 91 -16.31 9.58 -7.64
C GLU A 91 -17.25 9.73 -6.44
N LEU A 92 -17.10 10.86 -5.76
CA LEU A 92 -18.20 11.74 -5.38
C LEU A 92 -19.58 11.07 -5.38
N LYS A 93 -20.02 10.61 -4.22
CA LYS A 93 -21.41 10.77 -3.80
C LYS A 93 -21.52 10.89 -2.29
#